data_AF-A0AAV7V9P3-F1
#
_entry.id   AF-A0AAV7V9P3-F1
#
_cell.length_a   1.000
_cell.length_b   1.000
_cell.length_c   1.000
_cell.angle_alpha   90.00
_cell.angle_beta   90.00
_cell.angle_gamma   90.00
#
_symmetry.space_group_name_H-M   'P 1'
#
loop_
_entity.id
_entity.type
_entity.pdbx_description
1 polymer ?
#
loop_
_entity_poly.entity_id
_entity_poly.type
_entity_poly.pdbx_seq_one_letter_code
_entity_poly.pdbx_strand_id
1 'polypeptide(L)'
;MLIARLLRYKDKLRILNAVHIQDVEYNGTRISFYPDCGTATQKKWRSYVEVKKKLRERGLAYALLPPGQLRVDVRGKRHLFDQLEEAMQFIENN
;
A
#
# COMPACT_ATOMS: atom_id res chain seq x y z
N MET A 1 -15.87 -1.12 13.26
CA MET A 1 -14.79 -0.23 12.77
C MET A 1 -14.53 0.80 13.83
N LEU A 2 -13.29 0.93 14.31
CA LEU A 2 -12.91 1.90 15.35
C LEU A 2 -11.88 2.87 14.78
N ILE A 3 -12.05 4.16 15.04
CA ILE A 3 -11.13 5.22 14.59
C ILE A 3 -10.40 5.74 15.81
N ALA A 4 -9.08 5.53 15.85
CA ALA A 4 -8.21 6.03 16.92
C ALA A 4 -7.41 7.24 16.41
N ARG A 5 -7.61 8.40 17.06
CA ARG A 5 -6.81 9.60 16.79
C ARG A 5 -5.64 9.64 17.77
N LEU A 6 -4.43 9.43 17.26
CA LEU A 6 -3.21 9.50 18.07
C LEU A 6 -2.74 10.96 18.19
N LEU A 7 -2.28 11.33 19.38
CA LEU A 7 -1.78 12.69 19.65
C LEU A 7 -0.52 13.01 18.83
N ARG A 8 0.34 12.01 18.60
CA ARG A 8 1.62 12.17 17.90
C ARG A 8 1.65 11.32 16.63
N TYR A 9 2.04 11.95 15.52
CA TYR A 9 2.18 11.28 14.23
C TYR A 9 3.24 10.17 14.24
N LYS A 10 4.32 10.34 15.02
CA LYS A 10 5.37 9.32 15.15
C LYS A 10 4.84 8.01 15.75
N ASP A 11 3.91 8.09 16.70
CA ASP A 11 3.34 6.91 17.34
C ASP A 11 2.40 6.17 16.37
N LYS A 12 1.66 6.90 15.53
CA LYS A 12 0.92 6.32 14.39
C LYS A 12 1.82 5.51 13.49
N LEU A 13 2.97 6.07 13.08
CA LEU A 13 3.92 5.38 12.22
C LEU A 13 4.53 4.15 12.88
N ARG A 14 4.88 4.21 14.17
CA ARG A 14 5.41 3.06 14.92
C ARG A 14 4.43 1.91 14.96
N ILE A 15 3.16 2.17 15.27
CA ILE A 15 2.11 1.16 15.30
C ILE A 15 1.92 0.55 13.90
N LEU A 16 1.78 1.40 12.87
CA LEU A 16 1.60 0.92 11.50
C LEU A 16 2.79 0.08 11.02
N ASN A 17 4.02 0.46 11.35
CA ASN A 17 5.20 -0.32 10.99
C ASN A 17 5.26 -1.67 11.72
N ALA A 18 4.90 -1.70 13.01
CA ALA A 18 4.87 -2.95 13.78
C ALA A 18 3.88 -3.96 13.18
N VAL A 19 2.71 -3.49 12.75
CA VAL A 19 1.66 -4.33 12.13
C VAL A 19 2.08 -4.90 10.77
N HIS A 20 3.01 -4.28 10.06
CA HIS A 20 3.55 -4.83 8.81
C HIS A 20 4.56 -5.97 9.04
N ILE A 21 5.14 -6.05 10.24
CA ILE A 21 6.17 -7.05 10.58
C ILE A 21 5.50 -8.30 11.16
N GLN A 22 4.48 -8.11 11.99
CA GLN A 22 3.76 -9.22 12.61
C GLN A 22 2.26 -8.96 12.66
N ASP A 23 1.50 -10.06 12.67
CA ASP A 23 0.09 -10.02 12.98
C ASP A 23 -0.14 -9.57 14.43
N VAL A 24 -1.20 -8.79 14.63
CA VAL A 24 -1.63 -8.34 15.94
C VAL A 24 -2.89 -9.07 16.32
N GLU A 25 -2.89 -9.68 17.51
CA GLU A 25 -4.03 -10.39 18.07
C GLU A 25 -4.50 -9.70 19.35
N TYR A 26 -5.81 -9.65 19.54
CA TYR A 26 -6.45 -9.18 20.76
C TYR A 26 -7.51 -10.21 21.17
N ASN A 27 -7.39 -10.74 22.39
CA ASN A 27 -8.27 -11.80 22.91
C ASN A 27 -8.43 -13.00 21.95
N GLY A 28 -7.32 -13.45 21.35
CA GLY A 28 -7.33 -14.56 20.38
C GLY A 28 -7.96 -14.23 19.03
N THR A 29 -8.29 -12.97 18.76
CA THR A 29 -8.83 -12.50 17.49
C THR A 29 -7.81 -11.62 16.77
N ARG A 30 -7.50 -11.95 15.51
CA ARG A 30 -6.62 -11.13 14.66
C ARG A 30 -7.26 -9.77 14.37
N ILE A 31 -6.54 -8.70 14.67
CA ILE A 31 -6.96 -7.32 14.38
C ILE A 31 -6.04 -6.68 13.34
N SER A 32 -6.65 -5.93 12.43
CA SER A 32 -5.93 -5.25 11.34
C SER A 32 -5.95 -3.74 11.56
N PHE A 33 -4.79 -3.10 11.38
CA PHE A 33 -4.65 -1.66 11.45
C PHE A 33 -4.46 -1.08 10.05
N TYR A 34 -5.23 -0.04 9.73
CA TYR A 34 -5.11 0.68 8.48
C TYR A 34 -4.99 2.18 8.76
N PRO A 35 -4.13 2.91 8.02
CA PRO A 35 -4.10 4.36 8.13
C PRO A 35 -5.43 4.95 7.68
N ASP A 36 -5.89 5.98 8.39
CA ASP A 36 -6.98 6.84 7.91
C ASP A 36 -6.46 7.62 6.68
N CYS A 37 -6.67 7.03 5.51
CA CYS A 37 -6.34 7.62 4.22
C CYS A 37 -7.56 8.38 3.71
N GLY A 38 -7.37 9.66 3.38
CA GLY A 38 -8.42 10.49 2.81
C GLY A 38 -9.02 9.88 1.53
N THR A 39 -10.23 10.32 1.19
CA THR A 39 -10.99 9.85 0.02
C THR A 39 -10.19 9.95 -1.28
N ALA A 40 -9.35 10.98 -1.44
CA ALA A 40 -8.47 11.16 -2.59
C ALA A 40 -7.42 10.04 -2.70
N THR A 41 -6.74 9.70 -1.60
CA THR A 41 -5.77 8.59 -1.55
C THR A 41 -6.44 7.25 -1.81
N GLN A 42 -7.62 7.00 -1.24
CA GLN A 42 -8.36 5.77 -1.51
C GLN A 42 -8.80 5.65 -2.96
N LYS A 43 -9.30 6.73 -3.57
CA LYS A 43 -9.64 6.77 -5.00
C LYS A 43 -8.42 6.45 -5.86
N LYS A 44 -7.27 7.04 -5.54
CA LYS A 44 -6.01 6.77 -6.22
C LYS A 44 -5.55 5.32 -6.04
N TRP A 45 -5.66 4.74 -4.84
CA TRP A 45 -5.35 3.31 -4.63
C TRP A 45 -6.30 2.36 -5.37
N ARG A 46 -7.57 2.76 -5.54
CA ARG A 46 -8.56 2.00 -6.32
C ARG A 46 -8.25 2.05 -7.82
N SER A 47 -7.72 3.16 -8.33
CA SER A 47 -7.36 3.23 -9.76
C SER A 47 -6.24 2.23 -10.12
N TYR A 48 -5.36 1.89 -9.18
CA TYR A 48 -4.33 0.87 -9.36
C TYR A 48 -4.82 -0.60 -9.30
N VAL A 49 -6.13 -0.87 -9.18
CA VAL A 49 -6.65 -2.26 -9.08
C VAL A 49 -6.26 -3.11 -10.28
N GLU A 50 -6.39 -2.58 -11.50
CA GLU A 50 -6.04 -3.32 -12.72
C GLU A 50 -4.52 -3.58 -12.81
N VAL A 51 -3.71 -2.55 -12.52
CA VAL A 51 -2.26 -2.63 -12.48
C VAL A 51 -1.79 -3.70 -11.48
N LYS A 52 -2.38 -3.74 -10.27
CA LYS A 52 -2.09 -4.77 -9.27
C LYS A 52 -2.40 -6.18 -9.78
N LYS A 53 -3.52 -6.34 -10.50
CA LYS A 53 -3.91 -7.64 -11.07
C LYS A 53 -2.85 -8.12 -12.06
N LYS A 54 -2.45 -7.25 -13.01
CA LYS A 54 -1.40 -7.56 -14.00
C LYS A 54 -0.04 -7.85 -13.33
N LEU A 55 0.35 -7.07 -12.31
CA LEU A 55 1.60 -7.32 -11.56
C LEU A 55 1.58 -8.68 -10.84
N ARG A 56 0.44 -9.04 -10.24
CA ARG A 56 0.27 -10.34 -9.58
C ARG A 56 0.32 -11.50 -10.57
N GLU A 57 -0.32 -11.37 -11.73
CA GLU A 57 -0.27 -12.37 -12.81
C GLU A 57 1.16 -12.60 -13.33
N ARG A 58 1.98 -11.55 -13.33
CA ARG A 58 3.40 -11.61 -13.71
C ARG A 58 4.35 -12.01 -12.59
N GLY A 59 3.85 -12.24 -11.38
CA GLY A 59 4.67 -12.59 -10.21
C GLY A 59 5.61 -11.48 -9.74
N LEU A 60 5.33 -10.21 -10.09
CA LEU A 60 6.15 -9.07 -9.69
C LEU A 60 5.77 -8.59 -8.29
N ALA A 61 6.77 -8.31 -7.46
CA ALA A 61 6.57 -7.74 -6.13
C ALA A 61 6.20 -6.25 -6.26
N TYR A 62 5.19 -5.82 -5.51
CA TYR A 62 4.74 -4.43 -5.50
C TYR A 62 4.24 -4.00 -4.11
N ALA A 63 4.26 -2.69 -3.86
CA ALA A 63 3.74 -2.07 -2.65
C ALA A 63 3.06 -0.73 -2.96
N LEU A 64 1.95 -0.42 -2.28
CA LEU A 64 1.32 0.90 -2.34
C LEU A 64 1.81 1.75 -1.18
N LEU A 65 2.46 2.87 -1.48
CA LEU A 65 2.98 3.81 -0.49
C LEU A 65 2.01 4.99 -0.34
N PRO A 66 1.70 5.43 0.90
CA PRO A 66 0.98 6.68 1.12
C PRO A 66 1.80 7.87 0.62
N PRO A 67 1.20 8.90 -0.01
CA PRO A 67 -0.25 9.14 -0.15
C PRO A 67 -0.89 8.57 -1.43
N GLY A 68 -0.25 7.65 -2.15
CA GLY A 68 -0.78 7.14 -3.43
C GLY A 68 0.23 6.70 -4.47
N GLN A 69 1.47 6.40 -4.07
CA GLN A 69 2.53 5.97 -4.99
C GLN A 69 2.52 4.46 -5.11
N LEU A 70 2.76 3.92 -6.31
CA LEU A 70 2.95 2.50 -6.52
C LEU A 70 4.44 2.21 -6.64
N ARG A 71 4.96 1.34 -5.77
CA ARG A 71 6.30 0.77 -5.90
C ARG A 71 6.22 -0.58 -6.59
N VAL A 72 7.00 -0.79 -7.64
CA VAL A 72 7.17 -2.08 -8.31
C VAL A 72 8.64 -2.45 -8.27
N ASP A 73 8.95 -3.66 -7.83
CA ASP A 73 10.31 -4.18 -7.73
C ASP A 73 10.56 -5.13 -8.92
N VAL A 74 11.38 -4.71 -9.90
CA VAL A 74 11.70 -5.47 -11.11
C VAL A 74 13.21 -5.66 -11.25
N ARG A 75 13.67 -6.90 -11.34
CA ARG A 75 15.11 -7.24 -11.54
C ARG A 75 16.06 -6.51 -10.59
N GLY A 76 15.65 -6.38 -9.32
CA GLY A 76 16.44 -5.69 -8.28
C GLY A 76 16.38 -4.16 -8.32
N LYS A 77 15.65 -3.55 -9.26
CA LYS A 77 15.40 -2.11 -9.30
C LYS A 77 14.01 -1.79 -8.78
N ARG A 78 13.93 -0.75 -7.95
CA ARG A 78 12.68 -0.22 -7.41
C ARG A 78 12.18 0.90 -8.31
N HIS A 79 10.99 0.75 -8.86
CA HIS A 79 10.31 1.77 -9.65
C HIS A 79 9.15 2.35 -8.85
N LEU A 80 9.11 3.68 -8.75
CA LEU A 80 8.04 4.41 -8.06
C LEU A 80 7.21 5.15 -9.11
N PHE A 81 5.90 4.97 -9.06
CA PHE A 81 4.95 5.60 -9.96
C PHE A 81 3.97 6.45 -9.17
N ASP A 82 3.84 7.71 -9.57
CA ASP A 82 2.85 8.61 -9.01
C ASP A 82 1.56 8.61 -9.82
N GLN A 83 1.60 8.19 -11.09
CA GLN A 83 0.45 8.15 -11.97
C GLN A 83 0.12 6.73 -12.43
N LEU A 84 -1.17 6.50 -12.66
CA LEU A 84 -1.67 5.21 -13.17
C LEU A 84 -1.12 4.94 -14.58
N GLU A 85 -1.06 5.97 -15.42
CA GLU A 85 -0.64 5.89 -16.82
C GLU A 85 0.82 5.43 -16.93
N GLU A 86 1.72 6.03 -16.14
CA GLU A 86 3.13 5.62 -16.06
C GLU A 86 3.28 4.15 -15.65
N ALA A 87 2.49 3.72 -14.65
CA ALA A 87 2.52 2.34 -14.18
C ALA A 87 1.97 1.36 -15.23
N MET A 88 0.94 1.73 -15.98
CA MET A 88 0.41 0.89 -17.07
C MET A 88 1.38 0.78 -18.23
N GLN A 89 1.96 1.89 -18.67
CA GLN A 89 2.99 1.89 -19.71
C GLN A 89 4.20 1.04 -19.32
N PHE A 90 4.58 1.07 -18.03
CA PHE A 90 5.66 0.24 -17.53
C PHE A 90 5.34 -1.26 -17.60
N ILE A 91 4.08 -1.65 -17.36
CA ILE A 91 3.63 -3.04 -17.50
C ILE A 91 3.55 -3.42 -18.97
N GLU A 92 3.07 -2.56 -19.87
CA GLU A 92 2.96 -2.90 -21.29
C GLU A 92 4.32 -3.04 -21.98
N ASN A 93 5.33 -2.26 -21.55
CA ASN A 93 6.67 -2.29 -22.13
C ASN A 93 7.62 -3.35 -21.53
N ASN A 94 7.18 -4.13 -20.54
CA ASN A 94 7.94 -5.26 -19.94
C ASN A 94 7.17 -6.57 -20.10
#